data_AF-A0A522CCU8-F1
#
_entry.id   AF-A0A522CCU8-F1
#
_cell.length_a   1.000
_cell.length_b   1.000
_cell.length_c   1.000
_cell.angle_alpha   90.00
_cell.angle_beta   90.00
_cell.angle_gamma   90.00
#
_symmetry.space_group_name_H-M   'P 1'
#
loop_
_entity.id
_entity.type
_entity.pdbx_description
1 polymer ?
#
loop_
_entity_poly.entity_id
_entity_poly.type
_entity_poly.pdbx_seq_one_letter_code
_entity_poly.pdbx_strand_id
1 'polypeptide(L)'
;MTIDWKKIASLDFEYDGGLRDIYIFGTDVADWNKVLDALRKFDPRPIYTEDNAVAELPDCVEKIFEKRAHLSTRLSFTVGKFLICCHFFGSKEDASRIEFDLSPDDMTCPDDLKAVAGFMHFLGDMTQKPVILTLESAPELPILKCQPNSDEVLWVSHNKGFFVSIPAITLPLDRAPQKSRIMKMSIKVSLETEDDQIRFQPLVPQITEAFHDYTKQLGLEDFRGSKGMSLLKMQLLDRARAAAPGIGVKDLWFDKIWEP
;
A
#
# COMPACT_ATOMS: atom_id res chain seq x y z
N MET A 1 17.21 1.85 17.97
CA MET A 1 17.39 3.25 17.46
C MET A 1 16.09 4.02 17.66
N THR A 2 16.13 5.27 18.13
CA THR A 2 14.92 6.12 18.20
C THR A 2 14.53 6.57 16.79
N ILE A 3 13.36 6.16 16.32
CA ILE A 3 12.82 6.57 15.01
C ILE A 3 12.63 8.09 15.01
N ASP A 4 13.19 8.77 14.00
CA ASP A 4 12.95 10.21 13.81
C ASP A 4 11.54 10.41 13.25
N TRP A 5 10.61 10.71 14.17
CA TRP A 5 9.19 10.91 13.86
C TRP A 5 8.97 11.92 12.73
N LYS A 6 9.65 13.07 12.74
CA LYS A 6 9.41 14.11 11.72
C LYS A 6 9.78 13.60 10.34
N LYS A 7 10.87 12.84 10.28
CA LYS A 7 11.39 12.30 9.02
C LYS A 7 10.49 11.18 8.48
N ILE A 8 10.12 10.19 9.30
CA ILE A 8 9.19 9.13 8.85
C ILE A 8 7.82 9.69 8.44
N ALA A 9 7.28 10.65 9.20
CA ALA A 9 5.99 11.26 8.88
C ALA A 9 6.01 11.93 7.49
N SER A 10 7.03 12.74 7.20
CA SER A 10 7.15 13.44 5.91
C SER A 10 7.41 12.55 4.70
N LEU A 11 7.88 11.31 4.93
CA LEU A 11 8.36 10.44 3.83
C LEU A 11 7.40 9.31 3.54
N ASP A 12 6.85 8.72 4.60
CA ASP A 12 6.16 7.45 4.51
C ASP A 12 4.68 7.58 4.90
N PHE A 13 4.25 8.72 5.49
CA PHE A 13 2.89 8.94 5.97
C PHE A 13 2.26 10.27 5.54
N GLU A 14 2.85 10.97 4.56
CA GLU A 14 2.10 12.04 3.87
C GLU A 14 0.95 11.43 3.05
N TYR A 15 -0.18 12.13 2.99
CA TYR A 15 -1.31 11.71 2.19
C TYR A 15 -0.94 11.62 0.71
N ASP A 16 -1.00 10.42 0.16
CA ASP A 16 -0.75 10.08 -1.24
C ASP A 16 -1.98 9.47 -1.93
N GLY A 17 -3.12 9.43 -1.22
CA GLY A 17 -4.35 8.79 -1.68
C GLY A 17 -4.38 7.28 -1.57
N GLY A 18 -3.31 6.65 -1.06
CA GLY A 18 -3.23 5.21 -0.82
C GLY A 18 -3.31 4.82 0.64
N LEU A 19 -3.53 3.53 0.90
CA LEU A 19 -3.46 2.94 2.24
C LEU A 19 -2.02 2.55 2.62
N ARG A 20 -1.85 2.02 3.83
CA ARG A 20 -0.65 1.31 4.25
C ARG A 20 -1.01 -0.11 4.62
N ASP A 21 -0.18 -1.04 4.17
CA ASP A 21 -0.46 -2.46 4.33
C ASP A 21 0.50 -3.06 5.36
N ILE A 22 -0.04 -3.80 6.31
CA ILE A 22 0.72 -4.62 7.24
C ILE A 22 0.70 -6.05 6.71
N TYR A 23 1.88 -6.60 6.41
CA TYR A 23 2.03 -7.95 5.90
C TYR A 23 2.73 -8.89 6.89
N ILE A 24 2.27 -10.13 6.88
CA ILE A 24 2.96 -11.29 7.46
C ILE A 24 3.06 -12.33 6.34
N PHE A 25 4.28 -12.71 5.96
CA PHE A 25 4.53 -13.67 4.88
C PHE A 25 4.93 -15.04 5.41
N GLY A 26 4.76 -16.06 4.56
CA GLY A 26 5.07 -17.45 4.89
C GLY A 26 4.13 -18.02 5.94
N THR A 27 2.91 -17.48 6.02
CA THR A 27 1.87 -17.95 6.94
C THR A 27 1.21 -19.22 6.44
N ASP A 28 0.48 -19.88 7.33
CA ASP A 28 -0.43 -20.96 6.99
C ASP A 28 -1.78 -20.77 7.68
N VAL A 29 -2.68 -21.74 7.48
CA VAL A 29 -4.01 -21.74 8.09
C VAL A 29 -3.96 -21.74 9.63
N ALA A 30 -2.95 -22.36 10.23
CA ALA A 30 -2.80 -22.37 11.69
C ALA A 30 -2.42 -20.98 12.21
N ASP A 31 -1.54 -20.25 11.51
CA ASP A 31 -1.22 -18.86 11.84
C ASP A 31 -2.43 -17.94 11.72
N TRP A 32 -3.18 -18.07 10.63
CA TRP A 32 -4.42 -17.32 10.43
C TRP A 32 -5.42 -17.55 11.58
N ASN A 33 -5.61 -18.81 11.99
CA ASN A 33 -6.50 -19.14 13.09
C ASN A 33 -6.01 -18.57 14.44
N LYS A 34 -4.70 -18.60 14.72
CA LYS A 34 -4.12 -17.93 15.91
C LYS A 34 -4.43 -16.43 15.90
N VAL A 35 -4.22 -15.76 14.77
CA VAL A 35 -4.48 -14.32 14.63
C VAL A 35 -5.98 -14.03 14.80
N LEU A 36 -6.85 -14.80 14.15
CA LEU A 36 -8.30 -14.65 14.26
C LEU A 36 -8.80 -14.82 15.71
N ASP A 37 -8.34 -15.85 16.41
CA ASP A 37 -8.69 -16.11 17.81
C ASP A 37 -8.17 -15.02 18.75
N ALA A 38 -7.01 -14.45 18.45
CA ALA A 38 -6.46 -13.34 19.24
C ALA A 38 -7.25 -12.05 19.00
N LEU A 39 -7.58 -11.72 17.75
CA LEU A 39 -8.39 -10.55 17.41
C LEU A 39 -9.81 -10.64 17.98
N ARG A 40 -10.42 -11.83 18.03
CA ARG A 40 -11.76 -12.04 18.62
C ARG A 40 -11.86 -11.54 20.08
N LYS A 41 -10.73 -11.42 20.78
CA LYS A 41 -10.65 -10.96 22.17
C LYS A 41 -10.50 -9.44 22.32
N PHE A 42 -10.42 -8.70 21.22
CA PHE A 42 -10.32 -7.24 21.26
C PHE A 42 -11.59 -6.61 21.82
N ASP A 43 -11.42 -5.47 22.47
CA ASP A 43 -12.49 -4.61 22.98
C ASP A 43 -12.23 -3.16 22.53
N PRO A 44 -13.16 -2.51 21.80
CA PRO A 44 -14.43 -3.04 21.30
C PRO A 44 -14.25 -4.26 20.39
N ARG A 45 -15.27 -5.13 20.36
CA ARG A 45 -15.23 -6.35 19.54
C ARG A 45 -15.06 -6.00 18.06
N PRO A 46 -14.24 -6.74 17.30
CA PRO A 46 -14.14 -6.59 15.86
C PRO A 46 -15.49 -6.78 15.17
N ILE A 47 -15.72 -6.00 14.12
CA ILE A 47 -16.91 -6.10 13.27
C ILE A 47 -16.54 -6.90 12.03
N TYR A 48 -17.28 -7.97 11.78
CA TYR A 48 -17.15 -8.78 10.58
C TYR A 48 -18.34 -8.51 9.64
N THR A 49 -18.07 -8.39 8.35
CA THR A 49 -19.09 -8.11 7.34
C THR A 49 -18.98 -9.05 6.15
N GLU A 50 -20.14 -9.41 5.59
CA GLU A 50 -20.32 -10.14 4.33
C GLU A 50 -21.10 -9.24 3.38
N ASP A 51 -20.54 -8.90 2.22
CA ASP A 51 -21.09 -7.93 1.26
C ASP A 51 -21.53 -6.61 1.92
N ASN A 52 -20.72 -6.13 2.86
CA ASN A 52 -20.92 -4.92 3.67
C ASN A 52 -22.05 -5.00 4.71
N ALA A 53 -22.73 -6.13 4.87
CA ALA A 53 -23.68 -6.37 5.96
C ALA A 53 -22.97 -7.00 7.16
N VAL A 54 -23.27 -6.53 8.38
CA VAL A 54 -22.72 -7.11 9.61
C VAL A 54 -23.17 -8.57 9.74
N ALA A 55 -22.21 -9.45 10.02
CA ALA A 55 -22.41 -10.88 10.15
C ALA A 55 -21.68 -11.42 11.40
N GLU A 56 -22.00 -12.65 11.78
CA GLU A 56 -21.25 -13.36 12.81
C GLU A 56 -19.87 -13.75 12.28
N LEU A 57 -18.81 -13.42 13.03
CA LEU A 57 -17.44 -13.80 12.71
C LEU A 57 -17.27 -15.32 12.84
N PRO A 58 -16.88 -16.04 11.76
CA PRO A 58 -16.65 -17.47 11.84
C PRO A 58 -15.60 -17.87 12.90
N ASP A 59 -15.73 -19.10 13.39
CA ASP A 59 -14.84 -19.69 14.40
C ASP A 59 -13.43 -19.95 13.88
N CYS A 60 -13.28 -20.25 12.59
CA CYS A 60 -12.00 -20.48 11.91
C CYS A 60 -11.90 -19.77 10.55
N VAL A 61 -10.67 -19.54 10.09
CA VAL A 61 -10.38 -18.83 8.84
C VAL A 61 -10.83 -19.61 7.60
N GLU A 62 -10.82 -20.94 7.66
CA GLU A 62 -11.18 -21.78 6.51
C GLU A 62 -12.61 -21.51 6.04
N LYS A 63 -13.53 -21.33 7.00
CA LYS A 63 -14.92 -20.93 6.70
C LYS A 63 -14.98 -19.53 6.07
N ILE A 64 -14.10 -18.62 6.49
CA ILE A 64 -14.00 -17.27 5.90
C ILE A 64 -13.47 -17.37 4.46
N PHE A 65 -12.45 -18.19 4.20
CA PHE A 65 -11.91 -18.43 2.86
C PHE A 65 -12.93 -19.07 1.92
N GLU A 66 -13.69 -20.07 2.39
CA GLU A 66 -14.79 -20.69 1.63
C GLU A 66 -15.84 -19.64 1.22
N LYS A 67 -16.24 -18.77 2.15
CA LYS A 67 -17.17 -17.67 1.85
C LYS A 67 -16.57 -16.65 0.89
N ARG A 68 -15.30 -16.29 1.06
CA ARG A 68 -14.59 -15.29 0.24
C ARG A 68 -14.53 -15.66 -1.24
N ALA A 69 -14.67 -16.95 -1.59
CA ALA A 69 -14.80 -17.42 -2.97
C ALA A 69 -16.06 -16.90 -3.68
N HIS A 70 -17.08 -16.47 -2.92
CA HIS A 70 -18.39 -16.11 -3.44
C HIS A 70 -18.88 -14.72 -3.03
N LEU A 71 -18.32 -14.14 -1.97
CA LEU A 71 -18.72 -12.83 -1.45
C LEU A 71 -17.53 -12.02 -0.92
N SER A 72 -17.74 -10.75 -0.65
CA SER A 72 -16.75 -9.89 -0.02
C SER A 72 -16.78 -10.07 1.49
N THR A 73 -15.68 -10.50 2.09
CA THR A 73 -15.52 -10.56 3.55
C THR A 73 -14.62 -9.43 4.03
N ARG A 74 -14.90 -8.91 5.22
CA ARG A 74 -14.02 -7.94 5.89
C ARG A 74 -14.15 -8.07 7.39
N LEU A 75 -13.02 -8.08 8.09
CA LEU A 75 -12.93 -7.86 9.54
C LEU A 75 -12.37 -6.46 9.76
N SER A 76 -13.00 -5.67 10.63
CA SER A 76 -12.53 -4.33 10.98
C SER A 76 -12.54 -4.11 12.49
N PHE A 77 -11.50 -3.48 13.01
CA PHE A 77 -11.33 -3.20 14.44
C PHE A 77 -10.41 -1.99 14.64
N THR A 78 -10.32 -1.48 15.86
CA THR A 78 -9.51 -0.30 16.18
C THR A 78 -8.21 -0.65 16.89
N VAL A 79 -7.11 -0.01 16.47
CA VAL A 79 -5.83 -0.01 17.19
C VAL A 79 -5.48 1.45 17.47
N GLY A 80 -5.55 1.87 18.74
CA GLY A 80 -5.55 3.30 19.06
C GLY A 80 -6.72 3.98 18.35
N LYS A 81 -6.43 4.92 17.44
CA LYS A 81 -7.45 5.58 16.62
C LYS A 81 -7.58 5.03 15.19
N PHE A 82 -6.69 4.13 14.77
CA PHE A 82 -6.69 3.58 13.43
C PHE A 82 -7.81 2.56 13.27
N LEU A 83 -8.61 2.70 12.21
CA LEU A 83 -9.45 1.62 11.72
C LEU A 83 -8.58 0.65 10.90
N ILE A 84 -8.35 -0.54 11.43
CA ILE A 84 -7.63 -1.62 10.76
C ILE A 84 -8.63 -2.51 10.05
N CYS A 85 -8.35 -2.86 8.79
CA CYS A 85 -9.18 -3.77 7.99
C CYS A 85 -8.40 -5.01 7.57
N CYS A 86 -9.05 -6.18 7.54
CA CYS A 86 -8.54 -7.40 6.91
C CYS A 86 -9.60 -7.95 5.97
N HIS A 87 -9.21 -8.15 4.71
CA HIS A 87 -10.10 -8.61 3.64
C HIS A 87 -9.99 -10.11 3.34
N PHE A 88 -9.18 -10.84 4.13
CA PHE A 88 -8.97 -12.28 4.00
C PHE A 88 -8.63 -12.72 2.59
N PHE A 89 -7.74 -11.97 1.91
CA PHE A 89 -7.21 -12.42 0.62
C PHE A 89 -6.38 -13.69 0.85
N GLY A 90 -6.83 -14.79 0.23
CA GLY A 90 -6.20 -16.10 0.35
C GLY A 90 -7.19 -17.24 0.15
N SER A 91 -6.69 -18.46 0.24
CA SER A 91 -7.49 -19.69 0.32
C SER A 91 -6.84 -20.69 1.27
N LYS A 92 -7.45 -21.85 1.47
CA LYS A 92 -6.81 -22.93 2.24
C LYS A 92 -5.50 -23.40 1.60
N GLU A 93 -5.43 -23.38 0.27
CA GLU A 93 -4.27 -23.76 -0.54
C GLU A 93 -3.26 -22.61 -0.66
N ASP A 94 -3.70 -21.36 -0.53
CA ASP A 94 -2.87 -20.16 -0.56
C ASP A 94 -3.14 -19.26 0.66
N ALA A 95 -2.76 -19.77 1.83
CA ALA A 95 -2.83 -19.07 3.11
C ALA A 95 -1.48 -18.38 3.44
N SER A 96 -0.64 -18.14 2.42
CA SER A 96 0.78 -17.79 2.53
C SER A 96 1.06 -16.37 3.00
N ARG A 97 0.03 -15.52 3.06
CA ARG A 97 0.11 -14.13 3.49
C ARG A 97 -1.09 -13.76 4.38
N ILE A 98 -0.85 -13.00 5.43
CA ILE A 98 -1.85 -12.22 6.16
C ILE A 98 -1.62 -10.73 5.84
N GLU A 99 -2.70 -9.98 5.66
CA GLU A 99 -2.68 -8.57 5.30
C GLU A 99 -3.70 -7.78 6.10
N PHE A 100 -3.28 -6.59 6.55
CA PHE A 100 -4.16 -5.60 7.14
C PHE A 100 -3.93 -4.22 6.54
N ASP A 101 -4.99 -3.46 6.32
CA ASP A 101 -4.92 -2.10 5.76
C ASP A 101 -5.22 -1.06 6.83
N LEU A 102 -4.53 0.08 6.76
CA LEU A 102 -4.80 1.27 7.58
C LEU A 102 -4.59 2.55 6.78
N SER A 103 -5.31 3.62 7.16
CA SER A 103 -5.12 4.93 6.54
C SER A 103 -3.88 5.64 7.11
N PRO A 104 -2.97 6.16 6.27
CA PRO A 104 -1.87 6.99 6.74
C PRO A 104 -2.33 8.33 7.32
N ASP A 105 -3.55 8.80 7.01
CA ASP A 105 -4.07 10.09 7.48
C ASP A 105 -4.15 10.20 9.01
N ASP A 106 -4.35 9.06 9.68
CA ASP A 106 -4.40 8.99 11.12
C ASP A 106 -2.98 9.05 11.74
N MET A 107 -1.90 8.96 10.98
CA MET A 107 -0.53 8.96 11.48
C MET A 107 -0.01 10.38 11.73
N THR A 108 -0.41 10.99 12.84
CA THR A 108 -0.21 12.44 13.12
C THR A 108 0.81 12.75 14.20
N CYS A 109 1.12 11.80 15.08
CA CYS A 109 2.08 11.98 16.16
C CYS A 109 2.88 10.71 16.49
N PRO A 110 3.99 10.81 17.26
CA PRO A 110 4.81 9.66 17.61
C PRO A 110 4.06 8.54 18.35
N ASP A 111 3.00 8.87 19.11
CA ASP A 111 2.22 7.87 19.84
C ASP A 111 1.31 7.05 18.90
N ASP A 112 0.89 7.64 17.77
CA ASP A 112 0.20 6.91 16.70
C ASP A 112 1.11 5.83 16.10
N LEU A 113 2.37 6.18 15.85
CA LEU A 113 3.39 5.23 15.36
C LEU A 113 3.63 4.10 16.36
N LYS A 114 3.69 4.42 17.67
CA LYS A 114 3.83 3.41 18.72
C LYS A 114 2.63 2.46 18.76
N ALA A 115 1.42 2.96 18.55
CA ALA A 115 0.22 2.11 18.53
C ALA A 115 0.27 1.09 17.38
N VAL A 116 0.62 1.55 16.16
CA VAL A 116 0.78 0.66 14.99
C VAL A 116 1.94 -0.32 15.20
N ALA A 117 3.09 0.16 15.69
CA ALA A 117 4.25 -0.68 16.03
C ALA A 117 3.88 -1.77 17.07
N GLY A 118 3.14 -1.41 18.11
CA GLY A 118 2.66 -2.36 19.12
C GLY A 118 1.75 -3.44 18.52
N PHE A 119 0.89 -3.07 17.57
CA PHE A 119 0.09 -4.06 16.84
C PHE A 119 0.93 -4.96 15.93
N MET A 120 1.95 -4.42 15.26
CA MET A 120 2.90 -5.24 14.49
C MET A 120 3.65 -6.25 15.38
N HIS A 121 4.08 -5.85 16.59
CA HIS A 121 4.68 -6.77 17.56
C HIS A 121 3.70 -7.87 17.98
N PHE A 122 2.48 -7.49 18.34
CA PHE A 122 1.41 -8.44 18.69
C PHE A 122 1.23 -9.51 17.60
N LEU A 123 1.18 -9.10 16.32
CA LEU A 123 1.08 -10.03 15.19
C LEU A 123 2.33 -10.92 15.05
N GLY A 124 3.52 -10.34 15.19
CA GLY A 124 4.79 -11.05 15.11
C GLY A 124 4.91 -12.13 16.18
N ASP A 125 4.52 -11.83 17.41
CA ASP A 125 4.57 -12.77 18.52
C ASP A 125 3.57 -13.93 18.35
N MET A 126 2.36 -13.65 17.84
CA MET A 126 1.36 -14.70 17.59
C MET A 126 1.78 -15.65 16.47
N THR A 127 2.37 -15.12 15.40
CA THR A 127 2.74 -15.89 14.21
C THR A 127 4.17 -16.45 14.26
N GLN A 128 4.99 -15.93 15.16
CA GLN A 128 6.45 -16.14 15.22
C GLN A 128 7.12 -15.86 13.87
N LYS A 129 6.63 -14.81 13.17
CA LYS A 129 7.08 -14.41 11.83
C LYS A 129 7.37 -12.91 11.77
N PRO A 130 8.25 -12.47 10.86
CA PRO A 130 8.46 -11.05 10.63
C PRO A 130 7.18 -10.36 10.15
N VAL A 131 6.96 -9.14 10.62
CA VAL A 131 5.85 -8.27 10.21
C VAL A 131 6.41 -7.02 9.57
N ILE A 132 5.86 -6.62 8.43
CA ILE A 132 6.26 -5.39 7.75
C ILE A 132 5.06 -4.47 7.54
N LEU A 133 5.29 -3.16 7.62
CA LEU A 133 4.35 -2.14 7.16
C LEU A 133 4.89 -1.58 5.86
N THR A 134 4.08 -1.46 4.81
CA THR A 134 4.51 -0.97 3.49
C THR A 134 3.57 0.10 2.97
N LEU A 135 3.95 0.70 1.83
CA LEU A 135 3.01 1.42 0.99
C LEU A 135 1.96 0.44 0.41
N GLU A 136 0.81 0.96 -0.01
CA GLU A 136 -0.29 0.15 -0.56
C GLU A 136 0.20 -0.73 -1.71
N SER A 137 -0.07 -2.03 -1.60
CA SER A 137 0.26 -3.07 -2.58
C SER A 137 1.74 -3.14 -2.97
N ALA A 138 2.67 -2.70 -2.10
CA ALA A 138 4.11 -2.65 -2.38
C ALA A 138 4.96 -3.32 -1.28
N PRO A 139 4.81 -4.64 -1.06
CA PRO A 139 5.51 -5.36 0.00
C PRO A 139 7.05 -5.34 -0.10
N GLU A 140 7.59 -5.08 -1.28
CA GLU A 140 9.02 -4.90 -1.54
C GLU A 140 9.58 -3.58 -1.00
N LEU A 141 8.70 -2.65 -0.60
CA LEU A 141 9.03 -1.36 0.00
C LEU A 141 8.48 -1.26 1.44
N PRO A 142 9.12 -1.98 2.39
CA PRO A 142 8.76 -1.98 3.82
C PRO A 142 9.19 -0.72 4.56
N ILE A 143 8.25 0.08 5.06
CA ILE A 143 8.47 1.30 5.85
C ILE A 143 8.96 0.91 7.24
N LEU A 144 8.24 -0.03 7.87
CA LEU A 144 8.60 -0.58 9.18
C LEU A 144 8.83 -2.08 9.05
N LYS A 145 9.79 -2.59 9.82
CA LYS A 145 9.99 -4.03 10.01
C LYS A 145 10.03 -4.35 11.48
N CYS A 146 9.32 -5.41 11.84
CA CYS A 146 9.33 -6.01 13.16
C CYS A 146 9.73 -7.48 13.03
N GLN A 147 10.63 -7.94 13.90
CA GLN A 147 10.98 -9.35 14.04
C GLN A 147 10.21 -9.92 15.24
N PRO A 148 9.80 -11.21 15.20
CA PRO A 148 9.15 -11.84 16.34
C PRO A 148 10.10 -11.85 17.55
N ASN A 149 9.57 -11.67 18.75
CA ASN A 149 10.35 -11.64 20.00
C ASN A 149 11.42 -10.51 20.08
N SER A 150 11.33 -9.50 19.22
CA SER A 150 12.11 -8.26 19.31
C SER A 150 11.20 -7.16 19.83
N ASP A 151 11.67 -6.36 20.79
CA ASP A 151 10.99 -5.14 21.23
C ASP A 151 11.27 -3.94 20.30
N GLU A 152 12.17 -4.11 19.32
CA GLU A 152 12.50 -3.06 18.36
C GLU A 152 11.69 -3.20 17.06
N VAL A 153 11.01 -2.11 16.69
CA VAL A 153 10.59 -1.84 15.30
C VAL A 153 11.68 -1.05 14.60
N LEU A 154 12.13 -1.57 13.46
CA LEU A 154 13.09 -0.91 12.59
C LEU A 154 12.32 -0.07 11.57
N TRP A 155 12.51 1.24 11.62
CA TRP A 155 12.18 2.08 10.47
C TRP A 155 13.21 1.82 9.37
N VAL A 156 12.72 1.25 8.28
CA VAL A 156 13.49 1.05 7.07
C VAL A 156 13.14 2.21 6.17
N SER A 157 13.88 3.31 6.32
CA SER A 157 13.73 4.44 5.42
C SER A 157 14.03 3.96 3.99
N HIS A 158 13.02 3.92 3.13
CA HIS A 158 13.25 3.86 1.68
C HIS A 158 13.83 5.16 1.15
N ASN A 159 14.05 6.14 2.02
CA ASN A 159 14.58 7.44 1.68
C ASN A 159 16.11 7.58 1.88
N LYS A 160 16.84 6.48 1.63
CA LYS A 160 17.93 6.56 0.64
C LYS A 160 17.39 6.24 -0.76
N GLY A 161 16.19 6.72 -1.03
CA GLY A 161 15.49 6.56 -2.29
C GLY A 161 15.74 7.83 -3.02
N PHE A 162 16.25 7.69 -4.21
CA PHE A 162 16.65 8.82 -5.01
C PHE A 162 15.45 9.19 -5.86
N PHE A 163 14.64 10.12 -5.36
CA PHE A 163 13.36 10.43 -5.99
C PHE A 163 13.47 11.60 -6.96
N VAL A 164 12.76 11.49 -8.08
CA VAL A 164 12.60 12.59 -9.03
C VAL A 164 11.11 12.78 -9.30
N SER A 165 10.63 14.01 -9.10
CA SER A 165 9.26 14.39 -9.42
C SER A 165 9.11 14.61 -10.91
N ILE A 166 8.12 13.95 -11.49
CA ILE A 166 7.72 14.15 -12.89
C ILE A 166 6.64 15.23 -12.91
N PRO A 167 6.74 16.22 -13.82
CA PRO A 167 5.68 17.18 -14.08
C PRO A 167 4.31 16.54 -14.24
N ALA A 168 3.26 17.28 -13.85
CA ALA A 168 1.90 16.77 -13.86
C ALA A 168 1.50 16.22 -15.24
N ILE A 169 0.99 15.00 -15.27
CA ILE A 169 0.47 14.39 -16.49
C ILE A 169 -1.04 14.55 -16.56
N THR A 170 -1.57 14.70 -17.78
CA THR A 170 -3.00 14.89 -18.01
C THR A 170 -3.60 13.61 -18.58
N LEU A 171 -4.73 13.19 -18.02
CA LEU A 171 -5.51 12.06 -18.47
C LEU A 171 -6.88 12.57 -18.95
N PRO A 172 -7.26 12.29 -20.21
CA PRO A 172 -8.62 12.54 -20.66
C PRO A 172 -9.57 11.56 -19.96
N LEU A 173 -10.62 12.10 -19.33
CA LEU A 173 -11.64 11.27 -18.70
C LEU A 173 -12.67 10.81 -19.74
N ASP A 174 -13.09 11.69 -20.66
CA ASP A 174 -14.09 11.35 -21.69
C ASP A 174 -13.48 11.26 -23.09
N ARG A 175 -13.93 10.28 -23.90
CA ARG A 175 -13.62 10.20 -25.35
C ARG A 175 -14.49 11.12 -26.20
N ALA A 176 -15.49 11.79 -25.60
CA ALA A 176 -16.46 12.61 -26.30
C ALA A 176 -15.96 14.07 -26.47
N PRO A 177 -15.94 14.61 -27.70
CA PRO A 177 -15.33 15.92 -27.98
C PRO A 177 -16.06 17.13 -27.36
N GLN A 178 -17.27 16.94 -26.80
CA GLN A 178 -18.15 18.06 -26.44
C GLN A 178 -18.10 18.45 -24.94
N LYS A 179 -17.56 17.59 -24.07
CA LYS A 179 -17.30 17.86 -22.63
C LYS A 179 -16.12 17.01 -22.14
N SER A 180 -14.90 17.35 -22.55
CA SER A 180 -13.70 16.64 -22.09
C SER A 180 -13.40 17.00 -20.63
N ARG A 181 -13.80 16.14 -19.69
CA ARG A 181 -13.21 16.21 -18.35
C ARG A 181 -11.77 15.71 -18.43
N ILE A 182 -10.87 16.36 -17.69
CA ILE A 182 -9.46 15.99 -17.61
C ILE A 182 -9.09 15.79 -16.15
N MET A 183 -8.21 14.84 -15.89
CA MET A 183 -7.61 14.62 -14.59
C MET A 183 -6.12 14.90 -14.70
N LYS A 184 -5.56 15.56 -13.69
CA LYS A 184 -4.13 15.76 -13.56
C LYS A 184 -3.60 14.91 -12.41
N MET A 185 -2.39 14.42 -12.57
CA MET A 185 -1.69 13.71 -11.51
C MET A 185 -0.21 14.07 -11.46
N SER A 186 0.34 14.23 -10.26
CA SER A 186 1.78 14.33 -10.02
C SER A 186 2.34 12.94 -9.74
N ILE A 187 3.56 12.70 -10.20
CA ILE A 187 4.21 11.40 -10.10
C ILE A 187 5.59 11.57 -9.47
N LYS A 188 5.96 10.67 -8.57
CA LYS A 188 7.32 10.54 -8.04
C LYS A 188 7.92 9.22 -8.51
N VAL A 189 9.10 9.27 -9.12
CA VAL A 189 9.86 8.08 -9.53
C VAL A 189 10.98 7.84 -8.53
N SER A 190 11.13 6.60 -8.07
CA SER A 190 12.17 6.14 -7.16
C SER A 190 13.34 5.52 -7.90
N LEU A 191 14.56 5.88 -7.52
CA LEU A 191 15.81 5.42 -8.15
C LEU A 191 16.72 4.76 -7.10
N GLU A 192 17.60 3.89 -7.59
CA GLU A 192 18.48 3.03 -6.79
C GLU A 192 19.61 3.79 -6.10
N THR A 193 20.20 4.77 -6.78
CA THR A 193 21.39 5.51 -6.31
C THR A 193 21.32 7.03 -6.56
N GLU A 194 22.16 7.80 -5.88
CA GLU A 194 22.27 9.26 -6.07
C GLU A 194 22.73 9.59 -7.49
N ASP A 195 23.66 8.79 -7.99
CA ASP A 195 24.14 8.87 -9.36
C ASP A 195 23.01 8.61 -10.35
N ASP A 196 22.12 7.66 -10.07
CA ASP A 196 20.91 7.45 -10.86
C ASP A 196 20.00 8.68 -10.84
N GLN A 197 19.82 9.36 -9.68
CA GLN A 197 19.10 10.63 -9.60
C GLN A 197 19.67 11.69 -10.53
N ILE A 198 20.97 11.90 -10.44
CA ILE A 198 21.70 12.92 -11.21
C ILE A 198 21.59 12.62 -12.70
N ARG A 199 21.65 11.34 -13.09
CA ARG A 199 21.51 10.88 -14.47
C ARG A 199 20.06 10.88 -14.97
N PHE A 200 19.09 10.73 -14.08
CA PHE A 200 17.66 10.70 -14.42
C PHE A 200 17.07 12.10 -14.55
N GLN A 201 17.53 13.07 -13.76
CA GLN A 201 17.02 14.44 -13.76
C GLN A 201 16.97 15.10 -15.17
N PRO A 202 17.99 14.94 -16.04
CA PRO A 202 17.95 15.48 -17.40
C PRO A 202 16.94 14.78 -18.33
N LEU A 203 16.52 13.55 -18.00
CA LEU A 203 15.58 12.75 -18.81
C LEU A 203 14.11 13.04 -18.48
N VAL A 204 13.83 13.78 -17.41
CA VAL A 204 12.47 14.12 -16.97
C VAL A 204 11.58 14.65 -18.10
N PRO A 205 12.03 15.55 -18.99
CA PRO A 205 11.19 16.02 -20.10
C PRO A 205 10.76 14.89 -21.05
N GLN A 206 11.68 14.01 -21.43
CA GLN A 206 11.42 12.87 -22.32
C GLN A 206 10.48 11.85 -21.66
N ILE A 207 10.66 11.61 -20.36
CA ILE A 207 9.79 10.71 -19.59
C ILE A 207 8.38 11.28 -19.48
N THR A 208 8.27 12.59 -19.25
CA THR A 208 6.99 13.30 -19.21
C THR A 208 6.24 13.17 -20.53
N GLU A 209 6.95 13.33 -21.66
CA GLU A 209 6.39 13.16 -23.00
C GLU A 209 5.92 11.72 -23.23
N ALA A 210 6.74 10.72 -22.88
CA ALA A 210 6.37 9.30 -22.97
C ALA A 210 5.13 8.96 -22.13
N PHE A 211 4.98 9.58 -20.96
CA PHE A 211 3.79 9.42 -20.12
C PHE A 211 2.57 10.07 -20.77
N HIS A 212 2.68 11.31 -21.25
CA HIS A 212 1.58 12.00 -21.93
C HIS A 212 1.11 11.24 -23.16
N ASP A 213 2.03 10.71 -23.97
CA ASP A 213 1.67 9.97 -25.17
C ASP A 213 0.98 8.65 -24.87
N TYR A 214 1.30 8.01 -23.75
CA TYR A 214 0.58 6.85 -23.26
C TYR A 214 -0.80 7.23 -22.73
N THR A 215 -0.89 8.24 -21.85
CA THR A 215 -2.16 8.59 -21.22
C THR A 215 -3.20 9.16 -22.19
N LYS A 216 -2.77 9.79 -23.29
CA LYS A 216 -3.68 10.22 -24.37
C LYS A 216 -4.44 9.06 -25.03
N GLN A 217 -3.90 7.84 -25.00
CA GLN A 217 -4.49 6.67 -25.66
C GLN A 217 -5.50 5.94 -24.76
N LEU A 218 -5.55 6.29 -23.48
CA LEU A 218 -6.32 5.59 -22.46
C LEU A 218 -7.67 6.28 -22.24
N GLY A 219 -8.69 5.52 -21.83
CA GLY A 219 -10.00 6.04 -21.44
C GLY A 219 -10.28 5.88 -19.94
N LEU A 220 -11.32 6.56 -19.44
CA LEU A 220 -11.78 6.47 -18.03
C LEU A 220 -11.93 5.04 -17.50
N GLU A 221 -12.37 4.12 -18.36
CA GLU A 221 -12.61 2.71 -18.03
C GLU A 221 -11.31 1.98 -17.64
N ASP A 222 -10.16 2.41 -18.17
CA ASP A 222 -8.86 1.77 -17.95
C ASP A 222 -8.29 2.05 -16.54
N PHE A 223 -8.85 3.03 -15.83
CA PHE A 223 -8.35 3.53 -14.54
C PHE A 223 -9.32 3.34 -13.37
N ARG A 224 -10.50 2.75 -13.62
CA ARG A 224 -11.49 2.57 -12.56
C ARG A 224 -11.09 1.43 -11.62
N GLY A 225 -10.97 1.78 -10.34
CA GLY A 225 -10.68 0.84 -9.26
C GLY A 225 -9.19 0.52 -9.10
N SER A 226 -8.86 -0.22 -8.04
CA SER A 226 -7.48 -0.54 -7.65
C SER A 226 -6.70 -1.29 -8.74
N LYS A 227 -7.36 -2.18 -9.50
CA LYS A 227 -6.76 -2.91 -10.63
C LYS A 227 -6.32 -1.98 -11.77
N GLY A 228 -7.14 -0.99 -12.13
CA GLY A 228 -6.82 -0.03 -13.20
C GLY A 228 -5.65 0.87 -12.82
N MET A 229 -5.64 1.37 -11.58
CA MET A 229 -4.53 2.18 -11.06
C MET A 229 -3.23 1.40 -10.96
N SER A 230 -3.29 0.13 -10.54
CA SER A 230 -2.11 -0.76 -10.50
C SER A 230 -1.54 -1.02 -11.90
N LEU A 231 -2.42 -1.24 -12.89
CA LEU A 231 -2.00 -1.41 -14.28
C LEU A 231 -1.37 -0.14 -14.84
N LEU A 232 -1.95 1.04 -14.55
CA LEU A 232 -1.38 2.33 -14.95
C LEU A 232 0.02 2.52 -14.34
N LYS A 233 0.19 2.27 -13.03
CA LYS A 233 1.50 2.35 -12.37
C LYS A 233 2.53 1.48 -13.08
N MET A 234 2.20 0.21 -13.32
CA MET A 234 3.07 -0.74 -14.01
C MET A 234 3.50 -0.22 -15.40
N GLN A 235 2.54 0.27 -16.17
CA GLN A 235 2.76 0.74 -17.54
C GLN A 235 3.57 2.05 -17.62
N LEU A 236 3.40 2.95 -16.65
CA LEU A 236 4.23 4.15 -16.53
C LEU A 236 5.64 3.80 -16.06
N LEU A 237 5.78 2.87 -15.13
CA LEU A 237 7.08 2.40 -14.65
C LEU A 237 7.91 1.76 -15.77
N ASP A 238 7.29 0.93 -16.61
CA ASP A 238 7.94 0.33 -17.78
C ASP A 238 8.43 1.40 -18.78
N ARG A 239 7.64 2.46 -18.97
CA ARG A 239 8.01 3.59 -19.84
C ARG A 239 9.15 4.41 -19.26
N ALA A 240 9.16 4.66 -17.96
CA ALA A 240 10.28 5.32 -17.29
C ALA A 240 11.57 4.52 -17.46
N ARG A 241 11.52 3.20 -17.28
CA ARG A 241 12.66 2.28 -17.50
C ARG A 241 13.14 2.28 -18.94
N ALA A 242 12.22 2.26 -19.90
CA ALA A 242 12.57 2.29 -21.32
C ALA A 242 13.21 3.62 -21.75
N ALA A 243 12.75 4.74 -21.20
CA ALA A 243 13.31 6.06 -21.46
C ALA A 243 14.63 6.34 -20.72
N ALA A 244 14.94 5.57 -19.68
CA ALA A 244 16.13 5.72 -18.84
C ALA A 244 17.00 4.45 -18.81
N PRO A 245 17.50 3.96 -19.97
CA PRO A 245 18.28 2.73 -20.01
C PRO A 245 19.57 2.86 -19.20
N GLY A 246 19.84 1.86 -18.35
CA GLY A 246 21.03 1.84 -17.49
C GLY A 246 20.97 2.78 -16.29
N ILE A 247 19.77 3.25 -15.92
CA ILE A 247 19.48 3.92 -14.66
C ILE A 247 18.63 2.99 -13.81
N GLY A 248 18.97 2.85 -12.52
CA GLY A 248 18.28 1.97 -11.57
C GLY A 248 16.88 2.47 -11.18
N VAL A 249 15.92 2.49 -12.10
CA VAL A 249 14.53 2.90 -11.81
C VAL A 249 13.80 1.79 -11.04
N LYS A 250 13.54 2.03 -9.76
CA LYS A 250 12.96 1.05 -8.84
C LYS A 250 11.44 1.03 -8.91
N ASP A 251 10.80 2.16 -8.65
CA ASP A 251 9.34 2.24 -8.55
C ASP A 251 8.78 3.63 -8.88
N LEU A 252 7.45 3.75 -8.94
CA LEU A 252 6.70 4.96 -9.28
C LEU A 252 5.46 5.11 -8.40
N TRP A 253 5.20 6.33 -7.93
CA TRP A 253 4.04 6.66 -7.09
C TRP A 253 3.22 7.80 -7.68
N PHE A 254 1.90 7.72 -7.53
CA PHE A 254 1.02 8.88 -7.74
C PHE A 254 1.04 9.69 -6.44
N ASP A 255 1.46 10.95 -6.55
CA ASP A 255 1.64 11.84 -5.39
C ASP A 255 0.37 12.67 -5.12
N LYS A 256 -0.25 13.20 -6.18
CA LYS A 256 -1.54 13.91 -6.11
C LYS A 256 -2.35 13.61 -7.35
N ILE A 257 -3.66 13.51 -7.20
CA ILE A 257 -4.61 13.39 -8.30
C ILE A 257 -5.70 14.45 -8.10
N TRP A 258 -5.96 15.26 -9.12
CA TRP A 258 -6.95 16.33 -9.05
C TRP A 258 -7.62 16.58 -10.40
N GLU A 259 -8.88 17.01 -10.37
CA GLU A 259 -9.52 17.66 -11.52
C GLU A 259 -9.19 19.17 -11.45
N PRO A 260 -8.81 19.81 -12.58
CA PRO A 260 -8.50 21.23 -12.62
C PRO A 260 -9.74 22.14 -12.51
#